data_AF-A0A7C9CAB6-F1
#
_entry.id   AF-A0A7C9CAB6-F1
#
_cell.length_a   1.000
_cell.length_b   1.000
_cell.length_c   1.000
_cell.angle_alpha   90.00
_cell.angle_beta   90.00
_cell.angle_gamma   90.00
#
_symmetry.space_group_name_H-M   'P 1'
#
loop_
_entity.id
_entity.type
_entity.pdbx_description
1 polymer ?
#
loop_
_entity_poly.entity_id
_entity_poly.type
_entity_poly.pdbx_seq_one_letter_code
_entity_poly.pdbx_strand_id
1 'polypeptide(L)'
;MAASEENSSLFPIFILTMMALPLVPYTILKLCRAATKKTKSIHCQCGVCARSGKYHKSLFRRISNFSTCSNLTLVLLWVIMAFLVYYIKNMSTEIQVFEPFSILGLEPGATDSEIKKAYRRLSIQYHPDKNPDPEAHKYFVEYISKAYQALTDPVSRENYEKYGHPDGRQGFQMGIALPQFLLNIDGASGG
;
A
#
# COMPACT_ATOMS: atom_id res chain seq x y z
N MET A 1 -14.12 -12.16 -6.85
CA MET A 1 -12.77 -12.46 -6.32
C MET A 1 -11.85 -11.25 -6.41
N ALA A 2 -11.79 -10.52 -7.54
CA ALA A 2 -11.05 -9.24 -7.61
C ALA A 2 -11.43 -8.24 -6.50
N ALA A 3 -12.73 -8.11 -6.19
CA ALA A 3 -13.20 -7.22 -5.12
C ALA A 3 -12.71 -7.57 -3.71
N SER A 4 -12.38 -8.84 -3.41
CA SER A 4 -11.82 -9.21 -2.11
C SER A 4 -10.32 -8.96 -2.00
N GLU A 5 -9.61 -9.00 -3.13
CA GLU A 5 -8.16 -8.75 -3.20
C GLU A 5 -7.85 -7.25 -3.19
N GLU A 6 -8.65 -6.42 -3.84
CA GLU A 6 -8.51 -4.96 -3.74
C GLU A 6 -8.76 -4.48 -2.30
N ASN A 7 -9.81 -4.98 -1.63
CA ASN A 7 -10.13 -4.62 -0.25
C ASN A 7 -9.04 -5.03 0.75
N SER A 8 -8.31 -6.12 0.49
CA SER A 8 -7.21 -6.56 1.37
C SER A 8 -5.98 -5.65 1.24
N SER A 9 -5.72 -5.09 0.06
CA SER A 9 -4.64 -4.12 -0.17
C SER A 9 -4.96 -2.72 0.41
N LEU A 10 -6.24 -2.33 0.41
CA LEU A 10 -6.70 -1.03 0.91
C LEU A 10 -6.72 -0.94 2.44
N PHE A 11 -6.94 -2.07 3.14
CA PHE A 11 -7.03 -2.09 4.60
C PHE A 11 -5.73 -1.66 5.32
N PRO A 12 -4.52 -2.16 4.98
CA PRO A 12 -3.27 -1.67 5.54
C PRO A 12 -3.05 -0.17 5.34
N ILE A 13 -3.46 0.37 4.19
CA ILE A 13 -3.37 1.80 3.86
C ILE A 13 -4.31 2.60 4.78
N PHE A 14 -5.54 2.13 4.98
CA PHE A 14 -6.47 2.72 5.93
C PHE A 14 -5.89 2.75 7.36
N ILE A 15 -5.34 1.64 7.84
CA ILE A 15 -4.69 1.57 9.17
C ILE A 15 -3.48 2.53 9.26
N LEU A 16 -2.68 2.61 8.21
CA LEU A 16 -1.55 3.55 8.15
C LEU A 16 -2.03 5.00 8.32
N THR A 17 -3.10 5.41 7.61
CA THR A 17 -3.64 6.77 7.71
C THR A 17 -4.22 7.07 9.10
N MET A 18 -4.97 6.13 9.69
CA MET A 18 -5.53 6.27 11.03
C MET A 18 -4.45 6.41 12.11
N MET A 19 -3.30 5.75 11.95
CA MET A 19 -2.18 5.90 12.88
C MET A 19 -1.34 7.15 12.61
N ALA A 20 -1.10 7.50 11.34
CA ALA A 20 -0.27 8.64 10.97
C ALA A 20 -0.89 9.98 11.37
N LEU A 21 -2.21 10.12 11.20
CA LEU A 21 -2.95 11.37 11.46
C LEU A 21 -2.75 11.92 12.88
N PRO A 22 -2.82 11.14 13.97
CA PRO A 22 -2.48 11.61 15.31
C PRO A 22 -0.97 11.57 15.63
N LEU A 23 -0.24 10.55 15.16
CA LEU A 23 1.15 10.31 15.56
C LEU A 23 2.12 11.40 15.04
N VAL A 24 1.96 11.79 13.78
CA VAL A 24 2.83 12.78 13.12
C VAL A 24 2.70 14.18 13.75
N PRO A 25 1.51 14.80 13.87
CA PRO A 25 1.41 16.11 14.50
C PRO A 25 1.78 16.08 15.98
N TYR A 26 1.46 15.02 16.72
CA TYR A 26 1.86 14.90 18.12
C TYR A 26 3.39 14.88 18.29
N THR A 27 4.09 14.12 17.44
CA THR A 27 5.56 14.03 17.49
C THR A 27 6.22 15.34 17.07
N ILE A 28 5.70 16.04 16.04
CA ILE A 28 6.14 17.38 15.66
C ILE A 28 5.95 18.37 16.81
N LEU A 29 4.76 18.42 17.43
CA LEU A 29 4.49 19.33 18.55
C LEU A 29 5.41 19.05 19.75
N LYS A 30 5.66 17.77 20.06
CA LYS A 30 6.57 17.36 21.14
C LYS A 30 8.01 17.75 20.83
N LEU A 31 8.46 17.60 19.59
CA LEU A 31 9.79 17.99 19.14
C LEU A 31 9.97 19.51 19.15
N CYS A 32 9.00 20.27 18.64
CA CYS A 32 8.99 21.74 18.68
C CYS A 32 9.00 22.26 20.13
N ARG A 33 8.23 21.65 21.03
CA ARG A 33 8.26 21.96 22.48
C ARG A 33 9.58 21.58 23.14
N ALA A 34 10.23 20.50 22.70
CA ALA A 34 11.54 20.12 23.21
C ALA A 34 12.64 21.09 22.73
N ALA A 35 12.60 21.50 21.47
CA ALA A 35 13.54 22.46 20.87
C ALA A 35 13.42 23.87 21.48
N THR A 36 12.20 24.29 21.85
CA THR A 36 11.94 25.60 22.47
C THR A 36 12.24 25.67 23.97
N LYS A 37 12.50 24.53 24.64
CA LYS A 37 12.93 24.52 26.06
C LYS A 37 14.36 25.06 26.17
N LYS A 38 14.48 26.39 26.24
CA LYS A 38 15.70 27.09 26.67
C LYS A 38 16.18 26.48 27.99
N THR A 39 17.38 25.91 27.97
CA THR A 39 18.08 25.53 29.19
C THR A 39 18.31 26.80 30.00
N LYS A 40 17.68 26.93 31.18
CA LYS A 40 18.01 28.00 32.13
C LYS A 40 19.47 27.78 32.55
N SER A 41 20.40 28.46 31.88
CA SER A 41 21.78 28.57 32.34
C SER A 41 21.78 29.51 33.54
N ILE A 42 21.86 28.97 34.75
CA ILE A 42 22.15 29.77 35.94
C ILE A 42 23.60 30.23 35.79
N HIS A 43 23.79 31.50 35.45
CA HIS A 43 25.12 32.09 35.35
C HIS A 43 25.57 32.49 36.76
N CYS A 44 26.17 31.56 37.49
CA CYS A 44 26.81 31.81 38.77
C CYS A 44 28.29 31.48 38.65
N GLN A 45 29.16 32.45 38.92
CA GLN A 45 30.61 32.35 38.82
C GLN A 45 31.29 32.06 40.16
N CYS A 46 30.60 31.42 41.12
CA CYS A 46 31.22 31.11 42.42
C CYS A 46 31.91 29.73 42.44
N GLY A 47 33.06 29.64 43.12
CA GLY A 47 33.83 28.40 43.24
C GLY A 47 33.11 27.26 43.97
N VAL A 48 32.10 27.57 44.78
CA VAL A 48 31.26 26.60 45.50
C VAL A 48 30.33 25.86 44.52
N CYS A 49 29.81 26.54 43.50
CA CYS A 49 28.95 25.94 42.48
C CYS A 49 29.73 25.04 41.50
N ALA A 50 30.98 25.37 41.19
CA ALA A 50 31.83 24.57 40.30
C ALA A 50 32.18 23.19 40.89
N ARG A 51 32.42 23.11 42.22
CA ARG A 51 32.78 21.86 42.92
C ARG A 51 31.60 20.92 43.18
N SER A 52 30.36 21.41 43.11
CA SER A 52 29.18 20.67 43.56
C SER A 52 28.74 19.51 42.63
N GLY A 53 29.35 19.31 41.45
CA GLY A 53 29.00 18.21 40.53
C GLY A 53 27.55 18.20 40.02
N LYS A 54 26.76 19.23 40.34
CA LYS A 54 25.34 19.37 39.96
C LYS A 54 25.16 19.64 38.46
N TYR A 55 26.22 20.03 37.76
CA TYR A 55 26.16 20.40 36.35
C TYR A 55 26.02 19.18 35.42
N HIS A 56 26.76 18.09 35.70
CA HIS A 56 26.85 16.94 34.80
C HIS A 56 25.74 15.87 35.02
N LYS A 57 25.05 15.86 36.17
CA LYS A 57 23.91 14.96 36.42
C LYS A 57 22.65 15.31 35.59
N SER A 58 22.60 16.49 34.97
CA SER A 58 21.39 16.98 34.28
C SER A 58 21.17 16.33 32.90
N LEU A 59 22.24 16.03 32.15
CA LEU A 59 22.16 15.43 30.82
C LEU A 59 21.67 13.97 30.87
N PHE A 60 22.24 13.16 31.76
CA PHE A 60 21.85 11.75 31.91
C PHE A 60 20.42 11.60 32.47
N ARG A 61 19.99 12.49 33.38
CA ARG A 61 18.59 12.53 33.84
C ARG A 61 17.60 13.02 32.77
N ARG A 62 18.09 13.77 31.76
CA ARG A 62 17.31 14.19 30.58
C ARG A 62 17.08 13.02 29.62
N ILE A 63 18.08 12.15 29.46
CA ILE A 63 17.97 10.86 28.72
C ILE A 63 17.11 9.86 29.52
N SER A 64 17.23 9.79 30.85
CA SER A 64 16.35 8.91 31.66
C SER A 64 14.89 9.33 31.62
N ASN A 65 14.61 10.64 31.50
CA ASN A 65 13.25 11.14 31.27
C ASN A 65 12.77 10.93 29.82
N PHE A 66 13.68 10.74 28.86
CA PHE A 66 13.35 10.21 27.55
C PHE A 66 12.96 8.72 27.63
N SER A 67 13.37 7.99 28.66
CA SER A 67 12.91 6.63 28.95
C SER A 67 11.73 6.59 29.93
N THR A 68 10.78 7.52 29.82
CA THR A 68 9.44 7.34 30.40
C THR A 68 8.57 6.53 29.43
N CYS A 69 7.69 5.67 29.94
CA CYS A 69 6.80 4.79 29.17
C CYS A 69 6.17 5.46 27.91
N SER A 70 5.83 6.75 28.02
CA SER A 70 5.30 7.58 26.91
C SER A 70 6.24 7.80 25.71
N ASN A 71 7.56 7.77 25.88
CA ASN A 71 8.49 7.89 24.74
C ASN A 71 8.78 6.51 24.12
N LEU A 72 8.80 5.46 24.94
CA LEU A 72 8.92 4.08 24.45
C LEU A 72 7.72 3.70 23.58
N THR A 73 6.50 4.08 24.00
CA THR A 73 5.30 3.87 23.20
C THR A 73 5.34 4.64 21.87
N LEU A 74 5.89 5.86 21.83
CA LEU A 74 6.07 6.58 20.56
C LEU A 74 7.05 5.88 19.63
N VAL A 75 8.21 5.44 20.14
CA VAL A 75 9.19 4.71 19.32
C VAL A 75 8.57 3.43 18.77
N LEU A 76 7.83 2.70 19.59
CA LEU A 76 7.11 1.50 19.17
C LEU A 76 6.08 1.81 18.07
N LEU A 77 5.29 2.88 18.20
CA LEU A 77 4.32 3.30 17.18
C LEU A 77 5.02 3.68 15.85
N TRP A 78 6.18 4.33 15.89
CA TRP A 78 6.98 4.62 14.69
C TRP A 78 7.56 3.37 14.04
N VAL A 79 8.00 2.38 14.84
CA VAL A 79 8.47 1.08 14.33
C VAL A 79 7.33 0.33 13.65
N ILE A 80 6.14 0.29 14.26
CA ILE A 80 4.95 -0.31 13.66
C ILE A 80 4.58 0.41 12.35
N MET A 81 4.62 1.74 12.34
CA MET A 81 4.33 2.54 11.14
C MET A 81 5.32 2.22 10.01
N ALA A 82 6.63 2.15 10.31
CA ALA A 82 7.66 1.78 9.33
C ALA A 82 7.49 0.35 8.81
N PHE A 83 7.15 -0.60 9.68
CA PHE A 83 6.85 -1.98 9.29
C PHE A 83 5.63 -2.05 8.36
N LEU A 84 4.56 -1.32 8.66
CA LEU A 84 3.37 -1.23 7.80
C LEU A 84 3.67 -0.64 6.43
N VAL A 85 4.49 0.42 6.36
CA VAL A 85 4.94 0.98 5.08
C VAL A 85 5.75 -0.04 4.28
N TYR A 86 6.66 -0.76 4.94
CA TYR A 86 7.41 -1.85 4.31
C TYR A 86 6.49 -2.96 3.78
N TYR A 87 5.50 -3.36 4.59
CA TYR A 87 4.50 -4.36 4.22
C TYR A 87 3.66 -3.92 3.01
N ILE A 88 3.18 -2.68 3.00
CA ILE A 88 2.41 -2.11 1.87
C ILE A 88 3.26 -2.09 0.61
N LYS A 89 4.50 -1.59 0.69
CA LYS A 89 5.43 -1.56 -0.45
C LYS A 89 5.64 -2.96 -1.05
N ASN A 90 5.73 -3.98 -0.21
CA ASN A 90 5.92 -5.36 -0.67
C ASN A 90 4.64 -5.94 -1.32
N MET A 91 3.45 -5.51 -0.87
CA MET A 91 2.16 -5.98 -1.38
C MET A 91 1.69 -5.27 -2.66
N SER A 92 2.04 -4.00 -2.88
CA SER A 92 1.42 -3.13 -3.90
C SER A 92 1.98 -3.25 -5.33
N THR A 93 2.74 -4.29 -5.66
CA THR A 93 3.58 -4.28 -6.88
C THR A 93 2.86 -4.63 -8.20
N GLU A 94 1.58 -4.98 -8.22
CA GLU A 94 0.90 -5.40 -9.47
C GLU A 94 -0.48 -4.73 -9.65
N ILE A 95 -0.53 -3.40 -9.80
CA ILE A 95 -1.68 -2.75 -10.46
C ILE A 95 -1.26 -2.52 -11.90
N GLN A 96 -1.37 -3.56 -12.73
CA GLN A 96 -1.13 -3.46 -14.16
C GLN A 96 -2.30 -2.67 -14.79
N VAL A 97 -2.01 -1.49 -15.34
CA VAL A 97 -2.95 -0.75 -16.18
C VAL A 97 -3.27 -1.64 -17.38
N PHE A 98 -4.55 -1.92 -17.62
CA PHE A 98 -4.98 -2.86 -18.65
C PHE A 98 -4.72 -2.28 -20.05
N GLU A 99 -3.58 -2.65 -20.62
CA GLU A 99 -3.12 -2.24 -21.96
C GLU A 99 -3.15 -3.47 -22.91
N PRO A 100 -4.21 -3.66 -23.73
CA PRO A 100 -4.41 -4.86 -24.53
C PRO A 100 -3.25 -5.19 -25.48
N PHE A 101 -2.68 -4.16 -26.12
CA PHE A 101 -1.55 -4.33 -27.05
C PHE A 101 -0.29 -4.78 -26.30
N SER A 102 0.02 -4.15 -25.16
CA SER A 102 1.16 -4.50 -24.31
C SER A 102 1.04 -5.92 -23.75
N ILE A 103 -0.15 -6.33 -23.32
CA ILE A 103 -0.42 -7.70 -22.82
C ILE A 103 -0.15 -8.75 -23.90
N LEU A 104 -0.50 -8.47 -25.16
CA LEU A 104 -0.24 -9.36 -26.29
C LEU A 104 1.21 -9.25 -26.82
N GLY A 105 1.97 -8.27 -26.34
CA GLY A 105 3.32 -7.96 -26.81
C GLY A 105 3.35 -7.39 -28.22
N LEU A 106 2.37 -6.56 -28.56
CA LEU A 106 2.20 -5.90 -29.86
C LEU A 106 2.32 -4.38 -29.71
N GLU A 107 2.67 -3.71 -30.80
CA GLU A 107 2.64 -2.24 -30.85
C GLU A 107 1.19 -1.73 -30.98
N PRO A 108 0.89 -0.53 -30.46
CA PRO A 108 -0.41 0.11 -30.66
C PRO A 108 -0.72 0.27 -32.16
N GLY A 109 -1.87 -0.23 -32.60
CA GLY A 109 -2.27 -0.19 -34.02
C GLY A 109 -1.88 -1.42 -34.85
N ALA A 110 -1.43 -2.51 -34.20
CA ALA A 110 -1.26 -3.80 -34.85
C ALA A 110 -2.54 -4.28 -35.57
N THR A 111 -2.36 -5.03 -36.66
CA THR A 111 -3.47 -5.55 -37.47
C THR A 111 -4.18 -6.74 -36.81
N ASP A 112 -5.44 -6.98 -37.16
CA ASP A 112 -6.22 -8.13 -36.65
C ASP A 112 -5.53 -9.49 -36.87
N SER A 113 -4.74 -9.61 -37.93
CA SER A 113 -3.96 -10.82 -38.22
C SER A 113 -2.83 -11.03 -37.22
N GLU A 114 -2.13 -9.95 -36.85
CA GLU A 114 -1.06 -9.96 -35.85
C GLU A 114 -1.62 -10.25 -34.46
N ILE A 115 -2.76 -9.64 -34.11
CA ILE A 115 -3.49 -9.88 -32.86
C ILE A 115 -3.84 -11.36 -32.71
N LYS A 116 -4.44 -11.97 -33.75
CA LYS A 116 -4.79 -13.41 -33.75
C LYS A 116 -3.55 -14.30 -33.64
N LYS A 117 -2.46 -13.95 -34.32
CA LYS A 117 -1.20 -14.70 -34.27
C LYS A 117 -0.56 -14.63 -32.87
N ALA A 118 -0.53 -13.46 -32.26
CA ALA A 118 -0.01 -13.25 -30.90
C ALA A 118 -0.84 -14.02 -29.87
N TYR A 119 -2.17 -13.92 -29.95
CA TYR A 119 -3.09 -14.67 -29.08
C TYR A 119 -2.87 -16.18 -29.18
N ARG A 120 -2.75 -16.74 -30.40
CA ARG A 120 -2.48 -18.17 -30.58
C ARG A 120 -1.16 -18.60 -29.95
N ARG A 121 -0.09 -17.79 -30.08
CA ARG A 121 1.21 -18.06 -29.46
C ARG A 121 1.11 -18.11 -27.94
N LEU A 122 0.50 -17.09 -27.34
CA LEU A 122 0.35 -16.98 -25.89
C LEU A 122 -0.61 -18.05 -25.32
N SER A 123 -1.69 -18.36 -26.03
CA SER A 123 -2.64 -19.41 -25.63
C SER A 123 -1.96 -20.77 -25.51
N ILE A 124 -1.02 -21.10 -26.39
CA ILE A 124 -0.25 -22.35 -26.30
C ILE A 124 0.70 -22.34 -25.10
N GLN A 125 1.30 -21.19 -24.79
CA GLN A 125 2.27 -21.04 -23.71
C GLN A 125 1.63 -21.11 -22.31
N TYR A 126 0.43 -20.55 -22.17
CA TYR A 126 -0.32 -20.48 -20.91
C TYR A 126 -1.50 -21.46 -20.85
N HIS A 127 -1.56 -22.46 -21.74
CA HIS A 127 -2.61 -23.47 -21.72
C HIS A 127 -2.46 -24.37 -20.48
N PRO A 128 -3.53 -24.67 -19.73
CA PRO A 128 -3.45 -25.49 -18.50
C PRO A 128 -2.92 -26.91 -18.74
N ASP A 129 -3.07 -27.43 -19.97
CA ASP A 129 -2.53 -28.73 -20.37
C ASP A 129 -0.99 -28.74 -20.51
N LYS A 130 -0.40 -27.60 -20.91
CA LYS A 130 1.04 -27.47 -21.17
C LYS A 130 1.79 -26.81 -20.03
N ASN A 131 1.10 -26.00 -19.24
CA ASN A 131 1.63 -25.33 -18.08
C ASN A 131 0.78 -25.68 -16.85
N PRO A 132 1.29 -26.53 -15.93
CA PRO A 132 0.55 -26.94 -14.74
C PRO A 132 0.48 -25.84 -13.66
N ASP A 133 1.09 -24.68 -13.90
CA ASP A 133 1.06 -23.57 -12.95
C ASP A 133 -0.34 -22.90 -12.90
N PRO A 134 -1.00 -22.86 -11.73
CA PRO A 134 -2.30 -22.21 -11.59
C PRO A 134 -2.25 -20.70 -11.85
N GLU A 135 -1.10 -20.05 -11.62
CA GLU A 135 -0.91 -18.62 -11.86
C GLU A 135 -0.86 -18.30 -13.36
N ALA A 136 -0.25 -19.19 -14.15
CA ALA A 136 -0.24 -19.07 -15.62
C ALA A 136 -1.65 -19.14 -16.21
N HIS A 137 -2.50 -20.03 -15.69
CA HIS A 137 -3.89 -20.13 -16.14
C HIS A 137 -4.70 -18.87 -15.78
N LYS A 138 -4.54 -18.36 -14.56
CA LYS A 138 -5.17 -17.10 -14.13
C LYS A 138 -4.73 -15.96 -15.04
N TYR A 139 -3.43 -15.83 -15.30
CA TYR A 139 -2.89 -14.79 -16.17
C TYR A 139 -3.51 -14.83 -17.59
N PHE A 140 -3.67 -16.04 -18.14
CA PHE A 140 -4.31 -16.23 -19.44
C PHE A 140 -5.76 -15.75 -19.47
N VAL A 141 -6.57 -16.16 -18.50
CA VAL A 141 -8.00 -15.81 -18.46
C VAL A 141 -8.19 -14.33 -18.15
N GLU A 142 -7.43 -13.78 -17.20
CA GLU A 142 -7.62 -12.41 -16.71
C GLU A 142 -7.03 -11.36 -17.65
N TYR A 143 -5.89 -11.63 -18.29
CA TYR A 143 -5.20 -10.64 -19.11
C TYR A 143 -5.25 -11.00 -20.60
N ILE A 144 -4.73 -12.17 -21.01
CA ILE A 144 -4.55 -12.49 -22.44
C ILE A 144 -5.89 -12.61 -23.17
N SER A 145 -6.84 -13.36 -22.59
CA SER A 145 -8.17 -13.57 -23.18
C SER A 145 -8.95 -12.26 -23.27
N LYS A 146 -8.95 -11.46 -22.19
CA LYS A 146 -9.60 -10.15 -22.17
C LYS A 146 -8.97 -9.17 -23.15
N ALA A 147 -7.64 -9.15 -23.28
CA ALA A 147 -6.94 -8.29 -24.23
C ALA A 147 -7.31 -8.62 -25.68
N TYR A 148 -7.39 -9.91 -26.01
CA TYR A 148 -7.86 -10.33 -27.32
C TYR A 148 -9.32 -9.92 -27.58
N GLN A 149 -10.22 -10.12 -26.61
CA GLN A 149 -11.62 -9.71 -26.72
C GLN A 149 -11.76 -8.19 -26.89
N ALA A 150 -10.98 -7.41 -26.13
CA ALA A 150 -10.95 -5.95 -26.21
C ALA A 150 -10.62 -5.42 -27.61
N LEU A 151 -9.73 -6.10 -28.34
CA LEU A 151 -9.28 -5.67 -29.66
C LEU A 151 -10.10 -6.27 -30.82
N THR A 152 -10.72 -7.43 -30.62
CA THR A 152 -11.39 -8.17 -31.71
C THR A 152 -12.89 -7.88 -31.79
N ASP A 153 -13.55 -7.65 -30.66
CA ASP A 153 -14.98 -7.36 -30.63
C ASP A 153 -15.25 -5.87 -30.85
N PRO A 154 -16.08 -5.47 -31.83
CA PRO A 154 -16.32 -4.06 -32.12
C PRO A 154 -16.90 -3.29 -30.94
N VAL A 155 -17.76 -3.90 -30.13
CA VAL A 155 -18.37 -3.26 -28.96
C VAL A 155 -17.32 -3.03 -27.88
N SER A 156 -16.53 -4.06 -27.59
CA SER A 156 -15.45 -3.99 -26.59
C SER A 156 -14.34 -3.01 -27.00
N ARG A 157 -14.06 -2.87 -28.31
CA ARG A 157 -13.10 -1.90 -28.84
C ARG A 157 -13.57 -0.46 -28.67
N GLU A 158 -14.83 -0.17 -29.02
CA GLU A 158 -15.44 1.14 -28.79
C GLU A 158 -15.43 1.50 -27.30
N ASN A 159 -15.78 0.53 -26.44
CA ASN A 159 -15.74 0.69 -24.99
C ASN A 159 -14.33 1.02 -24.48
N TYR A 160 -13.31 0.31 -24.99
CA TYR A 160 -11.92 0.58 -24.63
C TYR A 160 -11.47 1.97 -25.08
N GLU A 161 -11.80 2.38 -26.31
CA GLU A 161 -11.48 3.72 -26.83
C GLU A 161 -12.16 4.84 -26.01
N LYS A 162 -13.37 4.60 -25.52
CA LYS A 162 -14.17 5.59 -24.80
C LYS A 162 -13.92 5.64 -23.30
N TYR A 163 -13.64 4.50 -22.67
CA TYR A 163 -13.54 4.36 -21.21
C TYR A 163 -12.21 3.79 -20.72
N GLY A 164 -11.31 3.38 -21.61
CA GLY A 164 -10.04 2.73 -21.26
C GLY A 164 -10.19 1.30 -20.75
N HIS A 165 -11.38 0.68 -20.90
CA HIS A 165 -11.65 -0.68 -20.42
C HIS A 165 -12.62 -1.43 -21.36
N PRO A 166 -12.39 -2.72 -21.70
CA PRO A 166 -13.22 -3.48 -22.63
C PRO A 166 -14.69 -3.63 -22.19
N ASP A 167 -14.91 -3.83 -20.89
CA ASP A 167 -16.27 -3.94 -20.32
C ASP A 167 -17.06 -2.61 -20.32
N GLY A 168 -16.47 -1.52 -20.81
CA GLY A 168 -17.11 -0.21 -20.89
C GLY A 168 -16.99 0.59 -19.60
N ARG A 169 -18.02 1.40 -19.30
CA ARG A 169 -18.04 2.25 -18.11
C ARG A 169 -18.06 1.37 -16.86
N GLN A 170 -16.89 1.20 -16.24
CA GLN A 170 -16.77 0.61 -14.92
C GLN A 170 -17.62 1.44 -13.96
N GLY A 171 -18.61 0.82 -13.33
CA GLY A 171 -19.31 1.45 -12.22
C GLY A 171 -18.30 1.73 -11.11
N PHE A 172 -18.35 2.91 -10.49
CA PHE A 172 -17.59 3.16 -9.27
C PHE A 172 -18.09 2.19 -8.19
N GLN A 173 -17.45 1.02 -8.05
CA GLN A 173 -17.66 0.16 -6.90
C GLN A 173 -16.90 0.77 -5.73
N MET A 174 -17.64 1.42 -4.82
CA MET A 174 -17.07 1.83 -3.55
C MET A 174 -16.99 0.60 -2.64
N GLY A 175 -15.84 -0.08 -2.66
CA GLY A 175 -15.49 -1.07 -1.65
C GLY A 175 -15.23 -0.39 -0.30
N ILE A 176 -15.75 -0.97 0.78
CA ILE A 176 -15.31 -0.60 2.13
C ILE A 176 -13.93 -1.22 2.31
N ALA A 177 -12.94 -0.44 2.75
CA ALA A 177 -11.56 -0.90 3.00
C ALA A 177 -11.43 -1.88 4.18
N LEU A 178 -12.49 -2.63 4.53
CA LEU A 178 -12.51 -3.65 5.56
C LEU A 178 -12.28 -5.03 4.93
N PRO A 179 -11.40 -5.85 5.53
CA PRO A 179 -11.16 -7.19 5.05
C PRO A 179 -12.38 -8.08 5.31
N GLN A 180 -12.60 -9.06 4.42
CA GLN A 180 -13.78 -9.94 4.45
C GLN A 180 -13.93 -10.72 5.78
N PHE A 181 -12.82 -11.04 6.46
CA PHE A 181 -12.88 -11.73 7.76
C PHE A 181 -13.55 -10.89 8.86
N LEU A 182 -13.51 -9.55 8.77
CA LEU A 182 -14.14 -8.65 9.74
C LEU A 182 -15.65 -8.51 9.50
N LEU A 183 -16.09 -8.66 8.24
CA LEU A 183 -17.49 -8.59 7.84
C LEU A 183 -18.24 -9.91 8.13
N ASN A 184 -17.53 -11.04 8.14
CA ASN A 184 -18.11 -12.37 8.40
C ASN A 184 -18.23 -12.73 9.90
N ILE A 185 -18.11 -11.77 10.81
CA ILE A 185 -18.19 -11.99 12.27
C ILE A 185 -19.63 -11.88 12.81
N ASP A 186 -20.56 -11.37 12.01
CA ASP A 186 -21.98 -11.37 12.35
C ASP A 186 -22.55 -12.77 12.08
N GLY A 187 -22.82 -13.51 13.16
CA GLY A 187 -23.40 -14.84 13.11
C GLY A 187 -24.73 -14.88 12.35
N ALA A 188 -24.67 -15.25 11.07
CA ALA A 188 -25.81 -15.80 10.36
C ALA A 188 -25.91 -17.29 10.70
N SER A 189 -26.44 -17.56 11.89
CA SER A 189 -27.20 -18.78 12.15
C SER A 189 -28.50 -18.73 11.35
N GLY A 190 -28.79 -19.79 10.60
CA GLY A 190 -30.06 -20.07 9.94
C GLY A 190 -29.79 -20.95 8.71
N GLY A 191 -30.27 -22.20 8.59
CA GLY A 191 -31.57 -22.65 9.07
C GLY A 191 -32.64 -22.10 8.15
#